data_AF-A0A7K2L2Z6-F1
#
_entry.id   AF-A0A7K2L2Z6-F1
#
_cell.length_a   1.000
_cell.length_b   1.000
_cell.length_c   1.000
_cell.angle_alpha   90.00
_cell.angle_beta   90.00
_cell.angle_gamma   90.00
#
_symmetry.space_group_name_H-M   'P 1'
#
loop_
_entity.id
_entity.type
_entity.pdbx_description
1 polymer ?
#
loop_
_entity_poly.entity_id
_entity_poly.type
_entity_poly.pdbx_seq_one_letter_code
_entity_poly.pdbx_strand_id
1 'polypeptide(L)'
;PEPYAGQDVLVVGIGNTGAEIAADLADGGAGRVRLAVRTVPHIVKRTTAGWPAQRSGILVRRLPTALVDRLGALTARVGTPDLSPYGLPRPDKGIATRQREGAIPVQDVGLIAAVRAGKVEVVAAVKAFEDGEVVLADGTRITPDAVIAATGYRRALEPLVGHLDVLDERGHPVVHGARCPREAPGLYFTGFTNPISGMFRELAIDAEKIARRIAR
;
A
#
# COMPACT_ATOMS: atom_id res chain seq x y z
N PRO A 1 -15.41 -4.37 14.26
CA PRO A 1 -16.40 -4.33 13.15
C PRO A 1 -17.88 -4.40 13.59
N GLU A 2 -18.21 -4.59 14.87
CA GLU A 2 -19.59 -4.70 15.38
C GLU A 2 -20.59 -3.63 14.90
N PRO A 3 -20.24 -2.33 14.81
CA PRO A 3 -21.17 -1.31 14.31
C PRO A 3 -21.62 -1.50 12.85
N TYR A 4 -20.91 -2.34 12.10
CA TYR A 4 -21.18 -2.63 10.68
C TYR A 4 -21.86 -3.99 10.47
N ALA A 5 -22.26 -4.69 11.53
CA ALA A 5 -22.94 -5.97 11.42
C ALA A 5 -24.24 -5.83 10.60
N GLY A 6 -24.42 -6.70 9.61
CA GLY A 6 -25.57 -6.69 8.69
C GLY A 6 -25.55 -5.59 7.63
N GLN A 7 -24.60 -4.63 7.67
CA GLN A 7 -24.56 -3.51 6.73
C GLN A 7 -23.87 -3.86 5.40
N ASP A 8 -24.23 -3.14 4.34
CA ASP A 8 -23.51 -3.07 3.07
C ASP A 8 -22.43 -1.99 3.14
N VAL A 9 -21.16 -2.39 3.23
CA VAL A 9 -20.03 -1.47 3.45
C VAL A 9 -19.15 -1.40 2.22
N LEU A 10 -18.88 -0.18 1.75
CA LEU A 10 -17.92 0.11 0.70
C LEU A 10 -16.59 0.59 1.30
N VAL A 11 -15.52 -0.17 1.11
CA VAL A 11 -14.14 0.23 1.43
C VAL A 11 -13.48 0.80 0.19
N VAL A 12 -13.03 2.05 0.27
CA VAL A 12 -12.39 2.76 -0.85
C VAL A 12 -10.88 2.71 -0.73
N GLY A 13 -10.24 1.93 -1.60
CA GLY A 13 -8.79 1.78 -1.67
C GLY A 13 -8.29 0.43 -1.16
N ILE A 14 -7.37 -0.18 -1.92
CA ILE A 14 -6.75 -1.48 -1.62
C ILE A 14 -5.28 -1.31 -1.21
N GLY A 15 -5.04 -0.44 -0.23
CA GLY A 15 -3.81 -0.47 0.55
C GLY A 15 -3.86 -1.55 1.63
N ASN A 16 -2.79 -1.72 2.41
CA ASN A 16 -2.79 -2.66 3.54
C ASN A 16 -4.00 -2.43 4.47
N THR A 17 -4.24 -1.18 4.88
CA THR A 17 -5.38 -0.81 5.71
C THR A 17 -6.73 -1.15 5.08
N GLY A 18 -6.93 -0.85 3.79
CA GLY A 18 -8.19 -1.16 3.11
C GLY A 18 -8.44 -2.65 2.96
N ALA A 19 -7.38 -3.42 2.67
CA ALA A 19 -7.44 -4.88 2.60
C ALA A 19 -7.78 -5.52 3.96
N GLU A 20 -7.15 -5.05 5.04
CA GLU A 20 -7.42 -5.50 6.41
C GLU A 20 -8.83 -5.15 6.85
N ILE A 21 -9.28 -3.90 6.67
CA ILE A 21 -10.65 -3.48 6.99
C ILE A 21 -11.68 -4.33 6.23
N ALA A 22 -11.47 -4.58 4.94
CA ALA A 22 -12.39 -5.39 4.15
C ALA A 22 -12.47 -6.84 4.67
N ALA A 23 -11.33 -7.45 5.02
CA ALA A 23 -11.30 -8.79 5.61
C ALA A 23 -11.98 -8.82 6.99
N ASP A 24 -11.69 -7.86 7.87
CA ASP A 24 -12.26 -7.75 9.21
C ASP A 24 -13.77 -7.49 9.18
N LEU A 25 -14.28 -6.74 8.22
CA LEU A 25 -15.72 -6.55 8.01
C LEU A 25 -16.39 -7.85 7.54
N ALA A 26 -15.77 -8.56 6.61
CA ALA A 26 -16.27 -9.81 6.06
C ALA A 26 -16.33 -10.94 7.11
N ASP A 27 -15.38 -10.99 8.04
CA ASP A 27 -15.41 -11.93 9.16
C ASP A 27 -16.21 -11.39 10.36
N GLY A 28 -16.35 -10.07 10.46
CA GLY A 28 -17.07 -9.37 11.51
C GLY A 28 -18.58 -9.28 11.34
N GLY A 29 -19.15 -9.95 10.33
CA GLY A 29 -20.60 -10.06 10.15
C GLY A 29 -21.24 -8.91 9.35
N ALA A 30 -20.48 -8.13 8.58
CA ALA A 30 -21.07 -7.22 7.60
C ALA A 30 -21.92 -8.02 6.59
N GLY A 31 -23.07 -7.48 6.19
CA GLY A 31 -23.99 -8.14 5.27
C GLY A 31 -23.44 -8.24 3.85
N ARG A 32 -22.73 -7.20 3.41
CA ARG A 32 -21.98 -7.16 2.14
C ARG A 32 -20.76 -6.28 2.31
N VAL A 33 -19.63 -6.69 1.74
CA VAL A 33 -18.40 -5.87 1.71
C VAL A 33 -17.98 -5.66 0.27
N ARG A 34 -17.93 -4.40 -0.16
CA ARG A 34 -17.41 -4.00 -1.47
C ARG A 34 -16.06 -3.32 -1.30
N LEU A 35 -15.07 -3.69 -2.12
CA LEU A 35 -13.74 -3.11 -2.12
C LEU A 35 -13.50 -2.39 -3.45
N ALA A 36 -13.52 -1.06 -3.43
CA ALA A 36 -13.30 -0.24 -4.62
C ALA A 36 -11.81 -0.14 -4.95
N VAL A 37 -11.46 -0.58 -6.16
CA VAL A 37 -10.07 -0.67 -6.62
C VAL A 37 -9.85 0.16 -7.88
N ARG A 38 -8.95 1.15 -7.78
CA ARG A 38 -8.48 1.93 -8.95
C ARG A 38 -7.29 1.29 -9.65
N THR A 39 -6.33 0.82 -8.86
CA THR A 39 -5.09 0.27 -9.38
C THR A 39 -4.82 -1.01 -8.63
N VAL A 40 -4.69 -2.09 -9.38
CA VAL A 40 -4.43 -3.42 -8.82
C VAL A 40 -3.07 -3.42 -8.10
N PRO A 41 -3.02 -3.81 -6.81
CA PRO A 41 -1.79 -3.89 -6.06
C PRO A 41 -1.10 -5.25 -6.27
N HIS A 42 0.20 -5.29 -5.97
CA HIS A 42 0.85 -6.57 -5.70
C HIS A 42 0.37 -7.08 -4.34
N ILE A 43 -0.18 -8.30 -4.31
CA ILE A 43 -0.59 -8.96 -3.07
C ILE A 43 0.43 -10.06 -2.76
N VAL A 44 1.02 -9.98 -1.57
CA VAL A 44 2.04 -10.92 -1.09
C VAL A 44 1.60 -11.53 0.23
N LYS A 45 1.84 -12.83 0.42
CA LYS A 45 1.63 -13.47 1.73
C LYS A 45 2.69 -12.97 2.71
N ARG A 46 2.28 -12.71 3.95
CA ARG A 46 3.21 -12.29 5.02
C ARG A 46 4.34 -13.31 5.23
N THR A 47 4.00 -14.59 5.24
CA THR A 47 4.93 -15.71 5.40
C THR A 47 4.57 -16.82 4.43
N THR A 48 5.58 -17.40 3.76
CA THR A 48 5.42 -18.59 2.90
C THR A 48 6.30 -19.70 3.43
N ALA A 49 5.72 -20.84 3.85
CA ALA A 49 6.47 -21.97 4.40
C ALA A 49 7.48 -21.59 5.52
N GLY A 50 7.06 -20.72 6.44
CA GLY A 50 7.94 -20.21 7.52
C GLY A 50 8.93 -19.12 7.10
N TRP A 51 8.98 -18.75 5.82
CA TRP A 51 9.83 -17.67 5.31
C TRP A 51 9.08 -16.32 5.26
N PRO A 52 9.47 -15.30 6.06
CA PRO A 52 8.85 -13.98 6.01
C PRO A 52 9.18 -13.23 4.72
N ALA A 53 8.19 -12.60 4.09
CA ALA A 53 8.37 -11.83 2.86
C ALA A 53 9.45 -10.73 2.99
N GLN A 54 9.59 -10.13 4.18
CA GLN A 54 10.60 -9.12 4.48
C GLN A 54 12.03 -9.64 4.34
N ARG A 55 12.29 -10.94 4.63
CA ARG A 55 13.63 -11.52 4.42
C ARG A 55 14.00 -11.52 2.94
N SER A 56 13.05 -11.84 2.06
CA SER A 56 13.24 -11.71 0.62
C SER A 56 13.56 -10.26 0.24
N GLY A 57 12.80 -9.30 0.79
CA GLY A 57 13.04 -7.87 0.59
C GLY A 57 14.46 -7.42 0.96
N ILE A 58 15.00 -7.94 2.08
CA ILE A 58 16.39 -7.67 2.50
C ILE A 58 17.41 -8.24 1.52
N LEU A 59 17.21 -9.49 1.06
CA LEU A 59 18.13 -10.17 0.13
C LEU A 59 18.18 -9.45 -1.23
N VAL A 60 17.03 -9.04 -1.73
CA VAL A 60 16.93 -8.45 -3.08
C VAL A 60 17.15 -6.94 -3.11
N ARG A 61 17.32 -6.27 -1.96
CA ARG A 61 17.37 -4.79 -1.87
C ARG A 61 18.46 -4.13 -2.73
N ARG A 62 19.53 -4.86 -3.05
CA ARG A 62 20.67 -4.36 -3.84
C ARG A 62 20.64 -4.83 -5.30
N LEU A 63 19.69 -5.66 -5.67
CA LEU A 63 19.58 -6.19 -7.02
C LEU A 63 18.97 -5.15 -7.97
N PRO A 64 19.28 -5.21 -9.28
CA PRO A 64 18.62 -4.37 -10.28
C PRO A 64 17.10 -4.61 -10.31
N THR A 65 16.31 -3.55 -10.50
CA THR A 65 14.83 -3.60 -10.52
C THR A 65 14.30 -4.68 -11.45
N ALA A 66 14.84 -4.78 -12.67
CA ALA A 66 14.40 -5.76 -13.66
C ALA A 66 14.59 -7.22 -13.19
N LEU A 67 15.66 -7.51 -12.44
CA LEU A 67 15.90 -8.83 -11.89
C LEU A 67 14.88 -9.15 -10.78
N VAL A 68 14.62 -8.18 -9.88
CA VAL A 68 13.64 -8.35 -8.81
C VAL A 68 12.23 -8.54 -9.38
N ASP A 69 11.87 -7.80 -10.43
CA ASP A 69 10.57 -7.93 -11.08
C ASP A 69 10.40 -9.29 -11.76
N ARG A 70 11.43 -9.81 -12.44
CA ARG A 70 11.40 -11.15 -13.04
C ARG A 70 11.23 -12.24 -11.99
N LEU A 71 12.02 -12.18 -10.90
CA LEU A 71 11.91 -13.14 -9.79
C LEU A 71 10.56 -13.03 -9.09
N GLY A 72 10.08 -11.80 -8.87
CA GLY A 72 8.78 -11.51 -8.26
C GLY A 72 7.60 -12.05 -9.08
N ALA A 73 7.66 -11.97 -10.41
CA ALA A 73 6.63 -12.52 -11.28
C ALA A 73 6.54 -14.04 -11.17
N LEU A 74 7.69 -14.74 -11.08
CA LEU A 74 7.74 -16.19 -10.88
C LEU A 74 7.15 -16.59 -9.53
N THR A 75 7.56 -15.93 -8.45
CA THR A 75 7.07 -16.23 -7.10
C THR A 75 5.58 -15.91 -6.95
N ALA A 76 5.10 -14.82 -7.54
CA ALA A 76 3.68 -14.45 -7.52
C ALA A 76 2.80 -15.48 -8.25
N ARG A 77 3.29 -16.05 -9.37
CA ARG A 77 2.55 -17.09 -10.12
C ARG A 77 2.32 -18.37 -9.31
N VAL A 78 3.25 -18.70 -8.42
CA VAL A 78 3.20 -19.89 -7.57
C VAL A 78 2.52 -19.60 -6.23
N GLY A 79 2.78 -18.44 -5.64
CA GLY A 79 2.36 -18.09 -4.28
C GLY A 79 0.97 -17.46 -4.18
N THR A 80 0.51 -16.79 -5.23
CA THR A 80 -0.76 -16.03 -5.25
C THR A 80 -1.70 -16.62 -6.31
N PRO A 81 -2.90 -17.09 -5.92
CA PRO A 81 -3.89 -17.60 -6.86
C PRO A 81 -4.32 -16.52 -7.84
N ASP A 82 -4.85 -16.94 -8.99
CA ASP A 82 -5.43 -16.00 -9.95
C ASP A 82 -6.76 -15.47 -9.41
N LEU A 83 -6.83 -14.15 -9.20
CA LEU A 83 -8.01 -13.45 -8.73
C LEU A 83 -8.71 -12.67 -9.86
N SER A 84 -8.26 -12.82 -11.11
CA SER A 84 -8.90 -12.21 -12.29
C SER A 84 -10.41 -12.49 -12.38
N PRO A 85 -10.90 -13.73 -12.10
CA PRO A 85 -12.33 -14.01 -12.10
C PRO A 85 -13.15 -13.22 -11.07
N TYR A 86 -12.48 -12.65 -10.07
CA TYR A 86 -13.08 -11.87 -8.98
C TYR A 86 -12.80 -10.37 -9.13
N GLY A 87 -12.41 -9.89 -10.32
CA GLY A 87 -12.14 -8.47 -10.57
C GLY A 87 -10.77 -7.97 -10.08
N LEU A 88 -9.87 -8.86 -9.62
CA LEU A 88 -8.50 -8.53 -9.24
C LEU A 88 -7.48 -9.27 -10.13
N PRO A 89 -7.26 -8.81 -11.37
CA PRO A 89 -6.24 -9.41 -12.23
C PRO A 89 -4.84 -9.21 -11.66
N ARG A 90 -3.83 -9.85 -12.26
CA ARG A 90 -2.43 -9.60 -11.85
C ARG A 90 -1.97 -8.20 -12.31
N PRO A 91 -1.16 -7.47 -11.52
CA PRO A 91 -0.62 -6.17 -11.94
C PRO A 91 0.29 -6.27 -13.18
N ASP A 92 0.22 -5.28 -14.08
CA ASP A 92 1.01 -5.25 -15.32
C ASP A 92 2.49 -4.92 -15.10
N LYS A 93 2.79 -4.11 -14.07
CA LYS A 93 4.15 -3.72 -13.71
C LYS A 93 4.69 -4.60 -12.59
N GLY A 94 6.00 -4.86 -12.60
CA GLY A 94 6.65 -5.65 -11.57
C GLY A 94 6.67 -4.98 -10.18
N ILE A 95 6.84 -5.80 -9.15
CA ILE A 95 6.74 -5.41 -7.74
C ILE A 95 7.76 -4.36 -7.32
N ALA A 96 9.00 -4.45 -7.78
CA ALA A 96 10.06 -3.49 -7.46
C ALA A 96 9.90 -2.20 -8.25
N THR A 97 9.43 -2.27 -9.50
CA THR A 97 9.06 -1.08 -10.27
C THR A 97 7.95 -0.30 -9.57
N ARG A 98 6.88 -0.98 -9.16
CA ARG A 98 5.77 -0.35 -8.42
C ARG A 98 6.21 0.24 -7.08
N GLN A 99 7.10 -0.46 -6.37
CA GLN A 99 7.68 0.07 -5.13
C GLN A 99 8.44 1.38 -5.34
N ARG A 100 9.25 1.49 -6.41
CA ARG A 100 9.96 2.74 -6.75
C ARG A 100 9.01 3.88 -7.12
N GLU A 101 7.84 3.56 -7.68
CA GLU A 101 6.78 4.54 -7.95
C GLU A 101 6.01 4.97 -6.68
N GLY A 102 6.33 4.36 -5.53
CA GLY A 102 5.72 4.64 -4.22
C GLY A 102 4.60 3.69 -3.82
N ALA A 103 4.32 2.65 -4.61
CA ALA A 103 3.27 1.68 -4.30
C ALA A 103 3.83 0.50 -3.48
N ILE A 104 3.33 0.35 -2.26
CA ILE A 104 3.71 -0.73 -1.36
C ILE A 104 2.85 -1.97 -1.66
N PRO A 105 3.42 -3.18 -1.74
CA PRO A 105 2.65 -4.41 -1.83
C PRO A 105 1.70 -4.58 -0.64
N VAL A 106 0.50 -5.05 -0.91
CA VAL A 106 -0.48 -5.43 0.11
C VAL A 106 -0.05 -6.77 0.70
N GLN A 107 0.04 -6.83 2.03
CA GLN A 107 0.27 -8.06 2.75
C GLN A 107 -1.08 -8.73 2.98
N ASP A 108 -1.26 -9.89 2.38
CA ASP A 108 -2.47 -10.68 2.57
C ASP A 108 -2.49 -11.28 3.98
N VAL A 109 -3.55 -10.95 4.72
CA VAL A 109 -3.89 -11.52 6.03
C VAL A 109 -5.27 -12.19 6.03
N GLY A 110 -5.94 -12.29 4.88
CA GLY A 110 -7.29 -12.85 4.79
C GLY A 110 -8.09 -12.36 3.58
N LEU A 111 -7.66 -11.28 2.93
CA LEU A 111 -8.34 -10.70 1.77
C LEU A 111 -8.49 -11.71 0.62
N ILE A 112 -7.44 -12.45 0.29
CA ILE A 112 -7.50 -13.45 -0.80
C ILE A 112 -8.59 -14.49 -0.52
N ALA A 113 -8.66 -14.97 0.72
CA ALA A 113 -9.66 -15.96 1.12
C ALA A 113 -11.08 -15.35 1.07
N ALA A 114 -11.25 -14.14 1.58
CA ALA A 114 -12.53 -13.44 1.61
C ALA A 114 -13.07 -13.14 0.19
N VAL A 115 -12.20 -12.70 -0.73
CA VAL A 115 -12.56 -12.47 -2.14
C VAL A 115 -12.96 -13.77 -2.82
N ARG A 116 -12.18 -14.85 -2.64
CA ARG A 116 -12.48 -16.16 -3.25
C ARG A 116 -13.77 -16.79 -2.71
N ALA A 117 -14.11 -16.51 -1.46
CA ALA A 117 -15.35 -16.95 -0.83
C ALA A 117 -16.56 -16.07 -1.22
N GLY A 118 -16.37 -15.00 -1.99
CA GLY A 118 -17.41 -14.05 -2.35
C GLY A 118 -17.87 -13.14 -1.21
N LYS A 119 -17.18 -13.17 -0.05
CA LYS A 119 -17.50 -12.30 1.09
C LYS A 119 -17.06 -10.85 0.86
N VAL A 120 -16.00 -10.65 0.06
CA VAL A 120 -15.54 -9.34 -0.39
C VAL A 120 -15.67 -9.28 -1.90
N GLU A 121 -16.52 -8.37 -2.37
CA GLU A 121 -16.74 -8.08 -3.78
C GLU A 121 -15.82 -6.96 -4.24
N VAL A 122 -15.02 -7.20 -5.27
CA VAL A 122 -14.16 -6.17 -5.85
C VAL A 122 -14.98 -5.37 -6.85
N VAL A 123 -14.99 -4.05 -6.70
CA VAL A 123 -15.72 -3.14 -7.58
C VAL A 123 -14.81 -2.09 -8.17
N ALA A 124 -15.25 -1.45 -9.26
CA ALA A 124 -14.52 -0.37 -9.89
C ALA A 124 -14.30 0.81 -8.93
N ALA A 125 -13.31 1.64 -9.23
CA ALA A 125 -12.99 2.81 -8.41
C ALA A 125 -14.21 3.74 -8.24
N VAL A 126 -14.35 4.31 -7.05
CA VAL A 126 -15.30 5.41 -6.84
C VAL A 126 -14.91 6.59 -7.74
N LYS A 127 -15.88 7.06 -8.53
CA LYS A 127 -15.76 8.21 -9.43
C LYS A 127 -16.40 9.46 -8.81
N ALA A 128 -17.61 9.33 -8.27
CA ALA A 128 -18.37 10.45 -7.70
C ALA A 128 -19.40 9.98 -6.68
N PHE A 129 -19.94 10.94 -5.91
CA PHE A 129 -21.15 10.78 -5.11
C PHE A 129 -22.21 11.70 -5.72
N GLU A 130 -23.34 11.13 -6.15
CA GLU A 130 -24.39 11.83 -6.87
C GLU A 130 -25.74 11.32 -6.38
N ASP A 131 -26.65 12.23 -6.01
CA ASP A 131 -28.04 11.91 -5.61
C ASP A 131 -28.17 10.85 -4.51
N GLY A 132 -27.21 10.82 -3.57
CA GLY A 132 -27.16 9.83 -2.48
C GLY A 132 -26.58 8.47 -2.88
N GLU A 133 -26.07 8.34 -4.10
CA GLU A 133 -25.46 7.12 -4.63
C GLU A 133 -23.95 7.29 -4.86
N VAL A 134 -23.23 6.18 -4.88
CA VAL A 134 -21.82 6.12 -5.27
C VAL A 134 -21.73 5.68 -6.73
N VAL A 135 -21.17 6.55 -7.57
CA VAL A 135 -20.91 6.28 -8.98
C VAL A 135 -19.53 5.66 -9.12
N LEU A 136 -19.45 4.49 -9.74
CA LEU A 136 -18.20 3.78 -10.00
C LEU A 136 -17.65 4.12 -11.39
N ALA A 137 -16.36 3.88 -11.60
CA ALA A 137 -15.66 4.21 -12.83
C ALA A 137 -16.15 3.43 -14.07
N ASP A 138 -16.79 2.28 -13.86
CA ASP A 138 -17.44 1.49 -14.92
C ASP A 138 -18.87 1.96 -15.25
N GLY A 139 -19.36 2.99 -14.56
CA GLY A 139 -20.71 3.54 -14.74
C GLY A 139 -21.77 2.93 -13.81
N THR A 140 -21.42 1.89 -13.05
CA THR A 140 -22.33 1.28 -12.05
C THR A 140 -22.63 2.28 -10.93
N ARG A 141 -23.85 2.26 -10.41
CA ARG A 141 -24.30 3.07 -9.27
C ARG A 141 -24.67 2.14 -8.12
N ILE A 142 -24.20 2.44 -6.91
CA ILE A 142 -24.43 1.62 -5.70
C ILE A 142 -24.81 2.50 -4.51
N THR A 143 -25.55 1.92 -3.56
CA THR A 143 -26.02 2.59 -2.34
C THR A 143 -25.60 1.80 -1.08
N PRO A 144 -24.31 1.81 -0.72
CA PRO A 144 -23.86 1.17 0.53
C PRO A 144 -24.38 1.95 1.75
N ASP A 145 -24.61 1.25 2.85
CA ASP A 145 -24.99 1.85 4.13
C ASP A 145 -23.85 2.67 4.74
N ALA A 146 -22.60 2.26 4.47
CA ALA A 146 -21.40 2.94 4.96
C ALA A 146 -20.29 2.97 3.92
N VAL A 147 -19.51 4.06 3.91
CA VAL A 147 -18.30 4.21 3.10
C VAL A 147 -17.09 4.47 3.98
N ILE A 148 -16.07 3.63 3.85
CA ILE A 148 -14.80 3.77 4.58
C ILE A 148 -13.70 4.18 3.61
N ALA A 149 -13.19 5.40 3.78
CA ALA A 149 -12.11 5.93 2.95
C ALA A 149 -10.73 5.44 3.42
N ALA A 150 -10.27 4.31 2.89
CA ALA A 150 -8.94 3.75 3.15
C ALA A 150 -7.90 4.21 2.10
N THR A 151 -7.87 5.51 1.80
CA THR A 151 -7.12 6.08 0.66
C THR A 151 -5.69 6.52 1.00
N GLY A 152 -5.22 6.22 2.20
CA GLY A 152 -3.87 6.52 2.67
C GLY A 152 -3.73 7.93 3.27
N TYR A 153 -2.47 8.36 3.46
CA TYR A 153 -2.12 9.61 4.14
C TYR A 153 -1.17 10.47 3.31
N ARG A 154 -1.22 11.78 3.53
CA ARG A 154 -0.21 12.73 3.04
C ARG A 154 0.88 12.92 4.11
N ARG A 155 2.07 13.32 3.70
CA ARG A 155 3.20 13.55 4.62
C ARG A 155 3.05 14.85 5.39
N ALA A 156 2.40 15.85 4.77
CA ALA A 156 2.07 17.14 5.38
C ALA A 156 3.31 17.87 5.94
N LEU A 157 4.43 17.80 5.21
CA LEU A 157 5.69 18.46 5.58
C LEU A 157 5.77 19.89 5.03
N GLU A 158 4.95 20.22 4.04
CA GLU A 158 4.95 21.49 3.31
C GLU A 158 4.80 22.70 4.24
N PRO A 159 3.91 22.70 5.25
CA PRO A 159 3.79 23.83 6.19
C PRO A 159 5.03 24.04 7.06
N LEU A 160 5.84 23.00 7.29
CA LEU A 160 6.99 23.05 8.18
C LEU A 160 8.29 23.39 7.44
N VAL A 161 8.53 22.74 6.30
CA VAL A 161 9.81 22.83 5.57
C VAL A 161 9.66 23.12 4.08
N GLY A 162 8.44 23.29 3.56
CA GLY A 162 8.20 23.50 2.13
C GLY A 162 8.88 24.75 1.57
N HIS A 163 9.05 25.79 2.39
CA HIS A 163 9.75 27.03 2.03
C HIS A 163 11.26 26.87 1.82
N LEU A 164 11.84 25.71 2.17
CA LEU A 164 13.27 25.42 2.04
C LEU A 164 13.62 24.70 0.73
N ASP A 165 12.64 24.42 -0.14
CA ASP A 165 12.83 23.66 -1.39
C ASP A 165 13.49 22.28 -1.17
N VAL A 166 13.06 21.60 -0.10
CA VAL A 166 13.62 20.30 0.34
C VAL A 166 12.68 19.12 0.09
N LEU A 167 11.53 19.38 -0.56
CA LEU A 167 10.49 18.39 -0.85
C LEU A 167 10.28 18.28 -2.36
N ASP A 168 10.01 17.07 -2.85
CA ASP A 168 9.58 16.86 -4.24
C ASP A 168 8.11 17.28 -4.45
N GLU A 169 7.64 17.23 -5.71
CA GLU A 169 6.26 17.58 -6.09
C GLU A 169 5.18 16.81 -5.34
N ARG A 170 5.53 15.65 -4.78
CA ARG A 170 4.59 14.85 -4.02
C ARG A 170 4.55 15.27 -2.56
N GLY A 171 5.60 15.94 -2.03
CA GLY A 171 5.83 16.20 -0.61
C GLY A 171 6.80 15.23 0.08
N HIS A 172 7.64 14.50 -0.67
CA HIS A 172 8.72 13.66 -0.09
C HIS A 172 10.01 14.45 0.07
N PRO A 173 10.77 14.24 1.16
CA PRO A 173 12.12 14.76 1.25
C PRO A 173 13.00 14.29 0.09
N VAL A 174 13.71 15.23 -0.55
CA VAL A 174 14.61 14.94 -1.69
C VAL A 174 15.88 14.18 -1.29
N VAL A 175 16.20 14.17 0.00
CA VAL A 175 17.31 13.43 0.60
C VAL A 175 16.85 12.63 1.82
N HIS A 176 17.62 11.61 2.19
CA HIS A 176 17.40 10.80 3.38
C HIS A 176 18.73 10.31 3.98
N GLY A 177 18.67 9.85 5.23
CA GLY A 177 19.85 9.38 5.97
C GLY A 177 20.81 10.52 6.30
N ALA A 178 22.12 10.28 6.20
CA ALA A 178 23.14 11.29 6.51
C ALA A 178 23.28 12.43 5.49
N ARG A 179 22.43 12.48 4.45
CA ARG A 179 22.47 13.52 3.43
C ARG A 179 21.58 14.69 3.87
N CYS A 180 22.07 15.92 3.66
CA CYS A 180 21.28 17.13 3.85
C CYS A 180 20.95 17.75 2.49
N PRO A 181 19.82 18.47 2.38
CA PRO A 181 19.57 19.35 1.24
C PRO A 181 20.68 20.40 1.16
N ARG A 182 21.04 20.81 -0.06
CA ARG A 182 22.12 21.77 -0.29
C ARG A 182 21.85 23.11 0.40
N GLU A 183 20.60 23.57 0.29
CA GLU A 183 20.15 24.86 0.83
C GLU A 183 19.74 24.80 2.31
N ALA A 184 19.74 23.61 2.93
CA ALA A 184 19.42 23.43 4.35
C ALA A 184 20.43 22.48 5.04
N PRO A 185 21.69 22.91 5.24
CA PRO A 185 22.69 22.11 5.94
C PRO A 185 22.25 21.82 7.37
N GLY A 186 22.43 20.58 7.83
CA GLY A 186 22.03 20.18 9.19
C GLY A 186 20.56 19.74 9.32
N LEU A 187 19.75 19.90 8.28
CA LEU A 187 18.42 19.30 8.22
C LEU A 187 18.52 17.83 7.76
N TYR A 188 17.91 16.92 8.51
CA TYR A 188 17.87 15.50 8.22
C TYR A 188 16.44 14.97 8.24
N PHE A 189 16.14 14.07 7.31
CA PHE A 189 14.86 13.38 7.25
C PHE A 189 15.04 11.89 7.52
N THR A 190 14.27 11.37 8.47
CA THR A 190 14.21 9.96 8.82
C THR A 190 12.75 9.48 8.80
N GLY A 191 12.50 8.28 8.30
CA GLY A 191 11.15 7.68 8.28
C GLY A 191 10.26 8.06 7.10
N PHE A 192 10.73 8.90 6.18
CA PHE A 192 9.99 9.29 4.97
C PHE A 192 10.31 8.41 3.75
N THR A 193 10.68 7.15 3.98
CA THR A 193 10.98 6.15 2.93
C THR A 193 10.05 4.94 3.03
N ASN A 194 9.83 4.24 1.91
CA ASN A 194 8.99 3.03 1.86
C ASN A 194 9.81 1.79 1.44
N PRO A 195 10.69 1.26 2.32
CA PRO A 195 11.63 0.21 1.96
C PRO A 195 11.02 -1.20 2.01
N ILE A 196 11.31 -2.02 1.00
CA ILE A 196 11.00 -3.46 0.99
C ILE A 196 11.74 -4.25 2.08
N SER A 197 12.84 -3.72 2.60
CA SER A 197 13.64 -4.33 3.67
C SER A 197 13.08 -4.10 5.08
N GLY A 198 11.98 -3.33 5.20
CA GLY A 198 11.30 -3.03 6.45
C GLY A 198 11.68 -1.67 7.04
N MET A 199 10.66 -0.91 7.46
CA MET A 199 10.81 0.49 7.87
C MET A 199 11.66 0.65 9.14
N PHE A 200 11.41 -0.11 10.20
CA PHE A 200 12.20 0.00 11.44
C PHE A 200 13.69 -0.31 11.23
N ARG A 201 13.99 -1.26 10.34
CA ARG A 201 15.37 -1.59 9.99
C ARG A 201 16.06 -0.40 9.33
N GLU A 202 15.44 0.19 8.31
CA GLU A 202 16.05 1.32 7.59
C GLU A 202 16.10 2.59 8.45
N LEU A 203 15.10 2.82 9.30
CA LEU A 203 15.09 3.89 10.30
C LEU A 203 16.30 3.80 11.23
N ALA A 204 16.59 2.63 11.78
CA ALA A 204 17.74 2.43 12.67
C ALA A 204 19.06 2.71 11.94
N ILE A 205 19.20 2.20 10.72
CA ILE A 205 20.40 2.42 9.88
C ILE A 205 20.58 3.90 9.57
N ASP A 206 19.52 4.60 9.17
CA ASP A 206 19.60 6.02 8.83
C ASP A 206 19.84 6.89 10.08
N ALA A 207 19.27 6.54 11.24
CA ALA A 207 19.55 7.20 12.51
C ALA A 207 21.04 7.12 12.90
N GLU A 208 21.67 5.94 12.80
CA GLU A 208 23.12 5.79 13.08
C GLU A 208 23.99 6.60 12.12
N LYS A 209 23.60 6.71 10.84
CA LYS A 209 24.32 7.52 9.86
C LYS A 209 24.19 9.01 10.18
N ILE A 210 22.98 9.46 10.51
CA ILE A 210 22.69 10.85 10.89
C ILE A 210 23.49 11.22 12.14
N ALA A 211 23.45 10.40 13.19
CA ALA A 211 24.18 10.64 14.43
C ALA A 211 25.69 10.79 14.20
N ARG A 212 26.30 9.91 13.40
CA ARG A 212 27.72 10.00 13.02
C ARG A 212 28.05 11.25 12.20
N ARG A 213 27.10 11.78 11.44
CA ARG A 213 27.27 13.01 10.66
C ARG A 213 27.18 14.24 11.55
N ILE A 214 26.29 14.24 12.55
CA ILE A 214 26.12 15.34 13.51
C ILE A 214 27.31 15.42 14.48
N ALA A 215 27.89 14.29 14.87
CA ALA A 215 29.02 14.25 15.82
C ALA A 215 30.37 14.69 15.22
N ARG A 216 30.42 15.06 13.94
CA ARG A 216 31.62 15.56 13.26
C ARG A 216 31.54 17.07 13.13
#